data_AF-A0A920LZL0-F1
#
_entry.id   AF-A0A920LZL0-F1
#
_cell.length_a   1.000
_cell.length_b   1.000
_cell.length_c   1.000
_cell.angle_alpha   90.00
_cell.angle_beta   90.00
_cell.angle_gamma   90.00
#
_symmetry.space_group_name_H-M   'P 1'
#
loop_
_entity.id
_entity.type
_entity.pdbx_description
1 polymer ?
#
loop_
_entity_poly.entity_id
_entity_poly.type
_entity_poly.pdbx_seq_one_letter_code
_entity_poly.pdbx_strand_id
1 'polypeptide(L)'
;MILTPHLGASTSEAQENVAIQIAQQISDYLKNDVIVNSINVSPISPEDAPKLKPFIDLSLKLGKFGGQIIENTISRINIIFKR
;
A
#
# COMPACT_ATOMS: atom_id res chain seq x y z
N MET A 1 -28.40 -21.54 -22.28
CA MET A 1 -27.50 -20.66 -21.49
C MET A 1 -26.10 -21.25 -21.58
N ILE A 2 -25.07 -20.46 -21.87
CA ILE A 2 -23.68 -20.90 -21.93
C ILE A 2 -22.96 -20.26 -20.75
N LEU A 3 -22.30 -21.07 -19.92
CA LEU A 3 -21.56 -20.65 -18.74
C LEU A 3 -20.06 -20.87 -18.98
N THR A 4 -19.24 -19.89 -18.63
CA THR A 4 -17.78 -19.98 -18.71
C THR A 4 -17.16 -19.65 -17.35
N PRO A 5 -16.17 -20.42 -16.87
CA PRO A 5 -15.60 -20.24 -15.53
C PRO A 5 -14.58 -19.09 -15.52
N HIS A 6 -15.06 -17.85 -15.42
CA HIS A 6 -14.23 -16.63 -15.29
C HIS A 6 -13.08 -16.55 -16.32
N LEU A 7 -13.32 -16.98 -17.55
CA LEU A 7 -12.29 -17.04 -18.61
C LEU A 7 -12.03 -15.69 -19.30
N GLY A 8 -12.75 -14.63 -18.92
CA GLY A 8 -12.66 -13.32 -19.59
C GLY A 8 -11.26 -12.68 -19.57
N ALA A 9 -10.45 -12.97 -18.55
CA ALA A 9 -9.06 -12.53 -18.43
C ALA A 9 -8.04 -13.66 -18.66
N SER A 10 -8.48 -14.84 -19.09
CA SER A 10 -7.63 -16.03 -19.27
C SER A 10 -7.04 -16.11 -20.69
N THR A 11 -6.69 -14.98 -21.28
CA THR A 11 -5.96 -14.92 -22.55
C THR A 11 -4.50 -14.56 -22.31
N SER A 12 -3.62 -15.02 -23.19
CA SER A 12 -2.19 -14.75 -23.08
C SER A 12 -1.90 -13.24 -23.08
N GLU A 13 -2.63 -12.47 -23.88
CA GLU A 13 -2.48 -11.01 -24.00
C GLU A 13 -2.90 -10.31 -22.69
N ALA A 14 -3.98 -10.76 -22.05
CA ALA A 14 -4.41 -10.20 -20.78
C ALA A 14 -3.38 -10.45 -19.67
N GLN A 15 -2.83 -11.67 -19.62
CA GLN A 15 -1.80 -12.03 -18.63
C GLN A 15 -0.48 -11.28 -18.88
N GLU A 16 -0.07 -11.11 -20.14
CA GLU A 16 1.14 -10.36 -20.51
C GLU A 16 1.03 -8.88 -20.12
N ASN A 17 -0.10 -8.24 -20.43
CA ASN A 17 -0.34 -6.84 -20.04
C ASN A 17 -0.30 -6.65 -18.52
N VAL A 18 -0.92 -7.57 -17.76
CA VAL A 18 -0.87 -7.54 -16.29
C VAL A 18 0.57 -7.75 -15.80
N ALA A 19 1.31 -8.69 -16.38
CA ALA A 19 2.70 -8.95 -15.98
C ALA A 19 3.60 -7.72 -16.19
N ILE A 20 3.50 -7.05 -17.34
CA ILE A 20 4.24 -5.81 -17.63
C ILE A 20 3.85 -4.71 -16.64
N GLN A 21 2.56 -4.53 -16.38
CA GLN A 21 2.07 -3.51 -15.45
C GLN A 21 2.63 -3.72 -14.04
N ILE A 22 2.61 -4.96 -13.53
CA ILE A 22 3.16 -5.29 -12.21
C ILE A 22 4.67 -5.10 -12.18
N ALA A 23 5.39 -5.54 -13.21
CA ALA A 23 6.84 -5.35 -13.29
C ALA A 23 7.23 -3.86 -13.27
N GLN A 24 6.47 -3.01 -13.97
CA GLN A 24 6.70 -1.56 -13.97
C GLN A 24 6.44 -0.96 -12.58
N GLN A 25 5.33 -1.31 -11.93
CA GLN A 25 5.02 -0.84 -10.57
C GLN A 25 6.10 -1.22 -9.56
N ILE A 26 6.63 -2.44 -9.65
CA ILE A 26 7.75 -2.89 -8.80
C ILE A 26 9.02 -2.09 -9.10
N SER A 27 9.35 -1.88 -10.39
CA SER A 27 10.52 -1.08 -10.80
C SER A 27 10.42 0.36 -10.30
N ASP A 28 9.25 0.99 -10.40
CA ASP A 28 9.02 2.37 -9.98
C ASP A 28 9.18 2.54 -8.47
N TYR A 29 8.67 1.58 -7.69
CA TYR A 29 8.88 1.57 -6.25
C TYR A 29 10.36 1.41 -5.89
N LEU A 30 11.04 0.42 -6.46
CA LEU A 30 12.43 0.11 -6.10
C LEU A 30 13.42 1.21 -6.51
N LYS A 31 13.18 1.88 -7.63
CA LYS A 31 14.09 2.92 -8.16
C LYS A 31 13.77 4.31 -7.67
N ASN A 32 12.48 4.64 -7.52
CA ASN A 32 12.03 6.02 -7.34
C ASN A 32 11.19 6.22 -6.07
N ASP A 33 10.96 5.16 -5.25
CA ASP A 33 10.04 5.17 -4.10
C ASP A 33 8.61 5.62 -4.49
N VAL A 34 8.26 5.47 -5.77
CA VAL A 34 6.94 5.83 -6.32
C VAL A 34 6.02 4.64 -6.20
N ILE A 35 4.90 4.82 -5.48
CA ILE A 35 3.90 3.79 -5.28
C ILE A 35 2.68 4.11 -6.15
N VAL A 36 2.37 3.23 -7.11
CA VAL A 36 1.23 3.37 -8.03
C VAL A 36 0.21 2.28 -7.71
N ASN A 37 -1.09 2.63 -7.71
CA ASN A 37 -2.20 1.71 -7.46
C ASN A 37 -2.08 0.90 -6.15
N SER A 38 -1.59 1.54 -5.08
CA SER A 38 -1.51 0.86 -3.79
C SER A 38 -2.88 0.49 -3.25
N ILE A 39 -3.01 -0.74 -2.79
CA ILE A 39 -4.18 -1.21 -2.04
C ILE A 39 -4.09 -0.87 -0.54
N ASN A 40 -2.88 -0.61 -0.03
CA ASN A 40 -2.61 -0.57 1.41
C ASN A 40 -1.99 0.74 1.91
N VAL A 41 -1.61 1.64 1.00
CA VAL A 41 -1.09 2.97 1.36
C VAL A 41 -1.92 4.04 0.69
N SER A 42 -2.19 5.12 1.40
CA SER A 42 -2.82 6.30 0.80
C SER A 42 -1.90 6.86 -0.28
N PRO A 43 -2.45 7.37 -1.40
CA PRO A 43 -1.64 8.05 -2.40
C PRO A 43 -1.02 9.31 -1.77
N ILE A 44 0.31 9.32 -1.70
CA ILE A 44 1.11 10.46 -1.24
C ILE A 44 1.88 10.97 -2.46
N SER A 45 1.95 12.28 -2.62
CA SER A 45 2.74 12.90 -3.69
C SER A 45 4.23 12.56 -3.51
N PRO A 46 5.01 12.36 -4.59
CA PRO A 46 6.44 12.07 -4.48
C PRO A 46 7.24 13.15 -3.73
N GLU A 47 6.76 14.40 -3.76
CA GLU A 47 7.31 15.55 -3.03
C GLU A 47 7.07 15.52 -1.51
N ASP A 48 5.97 14.92 -1.06
CA ASP A 48 5.62 14.81 0.36
C ASP A 48 6.06 13.48 0.97
N ALA A 49 6.27 12.44 0.16
CA ALA A 49 6.72 11.13 0.61
C ALA A 49 8.01 11.20 1.48
N PRO A 50 9.08 11.93 1.10
CA PRO A 50 10.29 12.02 1.93
C PRO A 50 10.04 12.71 3.28
N LYS A 51 9.15 13.71 3.30
CA LYS A 51 8.80 14.45 4.53
C LYS A 51 7.97 13.61 5.49
N LEU A 52 7.06 12.79 4.95
CA LEU A 52 6.14 11.96 5.73
C LEU A 52 6.74 10.62 6.15
N LYS A 53 7.71 10.07 5.40
CA LYS A 53 8.38 8.79 5.66
C LYS A 53 8.80 8.59 7.13
N PRO A 54 9.50 9.54 7.81
CA PRO A 54 9.89 9.35 9.20
C PRO A 54 8.70 9.28 10.16
N PHE A 55 7.63 10.03 9.90
CA PHE A 55 6.43 10.02 10.75
C PHE A 55 5.60 8.74 10.57
N ILE A 56 5.53 8.22 9.35
CA ILE A 56 4.87 6.93 9.05
C ILE A 56 5.61 5.79 9.77
N ASP A 57 6.94 5.75 9.66
CA ASP A 57 7.75 4.72 10.34
C ASP A 57 7.64 4.82 11.87
N LEU A 58 7.67 6.04 12.43
CA LEU A 58 7.46 6.26 13.86
C LEU A 58 6.06 5.78 14.30
N SER A 59 5.02 6.13 13.55
CA SER A 59 3.64 5.74 13.85
C SER A 59 3.48 4.23 13.84
N LEU A 60 4.12 3.53 12.89
CA LEU A 60 4.13 2.08 12.83
C LEU A 60 4.81 1.45 14.05
N LYS A 61 5.97 1.97 14.46
CA LYS A 61 6.71 1.49 15.63
C LYS A 61 5.91 1.72 16.92
N LEU A 62 5.32 2.90 17.09
CA LEU A 62 4.48 3.22 18.24
C LEU A 62 3.23 2.36 18.30
N GLY A 63 2.58 2.10 17.16
CA GLY A 63 1.43 1.19 17.07
C GLY A 63 1.80 -0.25 17.45
N LYS A 64 2.93 -0.76 16.94
CA LYS A 64 3.44 -2.10 17.30
C LYS A 64 3.76 -2.20 18.79
N PHE A 65 4.41 -1.18 19.35
CA PHE A 65 4.74 -1.13 20.77
C PHE A 65 3.48 -1.04 21.65
N GLY A 66 2.57 -0.13 21.33
CA GLY A 66 1.31 0.02 22.05
C GLY A 66 0.45 -1.24 22.01
N GLY A 67 0.37 -1.90 20.85
CA GLY A 67 -0.36 -3.16 20.71
C GLY A 67 0.20 -4.32 21.52
N GLN A 68 1.48 -4.28 21.93
CA GLN A 68 2.07 -5.29 22.82
C GLN A 68 1.80 -5.03 24.30
N ILE A 69 1.62 -3.76 24.69
CA ILE A 69 1.48 -3.35 26.09
C ILE A 69 0.01 -3.19 26.50
N ILE A 70 -0.87 -2.89 25.54
CA ILE A 70 -2.29 -2.69 25.80
C ILE A 70 -2.96 -4.07 25.87
N GLU A 71 -3.35 -4.48 27.08
CA GLU A 71 -4.00 -5.76 27.35
C GLU A 71 -5.51 -5.79 27.01
N ASN A 72 -6.11 -4.62 26.82
CA ASN A 72 -7.55 -4.44 26.58
C ASN A 72 -7.84 -3.94 25.16
N THR A 73 -9.10 -4.07 24.70
CA THR A 73 -9.50 -3.59 23.37
C THR A 73 -9.27 -2.09 23.20
N ILE A 74 -8.57 -1.70 22.13
CA ILE A 74 -8.38 -0.30 21.75
C ILE A 74 -9.70 0.26 21.20
N SER A 75 -10.30 1.21 21.91
CA SER A 75 -11.56 1.86 21.49
C SER A 75 -11.35 3.12 20.65
N ARG A 76 -10.19 3.78 20.77
CA ARG A 76 -9.84 5.00 20.03
C ARG A 76 -8.33 5.20 19.96
N ILE A 77 -7.85 5.67 18.82
CA ILE A 77 -6.48 6.17 18.63
C ILE A 77 -6.58 7.64 18.17
N ASN A 78 -5.89 8.54 18.86
CA ASN A 78 -5.81 9.96 18.48
C ASN A 78 -4.38 10.28 18.04
N ILE A 79 -4.21 10.77 16.82
CA ILE A 79 -2.91 11.20 16.29
C ILE A 79 -2.97 12.72 16.12
N ILE A 80 -2.07 13.45 16.79
CA ILE A 80 -2.02 14.91 16.77
C ILE A 80 -0.70 15.34 16.15
N PHE A 81 -0.79 16.04 15.03
CA PHE A 81 0.36 16.70 14.40
C PHE A 81 0.33 18.17 14.74
N LYS A 82 1.43 18.69 15.30
CA LYS A 82 1.64 20.13 15.43
C LYS A 82 2.46 20.60 14.23
N ARG A 83 1.98 21.67 13.59
CA ARG A 83 2.72 22.39 12.55
C ARG A 83 3.96 23.06 13.13
#